data_AF-A0A2W4P5K9-F1
#
_entry.id   AF-A0A2W4P5K9-F1
#
_cell.length_a   1.000
_cell.length_b   1.000
_cell.length_c   1.000
_cell.angle_alpha   90.00
_cell.angle_beta   90.00
_cell.angle_gamma   90.00
#
_symmetry.space_group_name_H-M   'P 1'
#
loop_
_entity.id
_entity.type
_entity.pdbx_description
1 polymer ?
#
loop_
_entity_poly.entity_id
_entity_poly.type
_entity_poly.pdbx_seq_one_letter_code
_entity_poly.pdbx_strand_id
1 'polypeptide(L)'
;SYEVANRFAGGNYQQGVVFEIRSNRGRYISPISVYQGDESEEEVLFPPGSKFRIVDVRYEELETRVGLRERILIILDDITDD
;
A
#
# COMPACT_ATOMS: atom_id res chain seq x y z
N SER A 1 -6.18 -3.78 3.51
CA SER A 1 -5.52 -4.89 4.24
C SER A 1 -4.16 -5.15 3.62
N TYR A 2 -3.12 -5.48 4.40
CA TYR A 2 -1.77 -5.73 3.84
C TYR A 2 -1.76 -6.86 2.79
N GLU A 3 -2.72 -7.77 2.87
CA GLU A 3 -2.88 -8.88 1.92
C GLU A 3 -3.13 -8.42 0.48
N VAL A 4 -3.86 -7.32 0.26
CA VAL A 4 -4.16 -6.80 -1.09
C VAL A 4 -2.93 -6.14 -1.71
N ALA A 5 -2.23 -5.29 -0.95
CA ALA A 5 -0.95 -4.70 -1.41
C ALA A 5 0.08 -5.78 -1.76
N ASN A 6 0.10 -6.87 -1.00
CA ASN A 6 0.98 -8.01 -1.25
C ASN A 6 0.56 -8.86 -2.47
N ARG A 7 -0.73 -8.88 -2.83
CA ARG A 7 -1.28 -9.69 -3.93
C ARG A 7 -0.95 -9.10 -5.31
N PHE A 8 -0.94 -7.77 -5.44
CA PHE A 8 -0.72 -7.07 -6.71
C PHE A 8 0.73 -6.63 -6.95
N ALA A 9 1.60 -6.80 -5.94
CA ALA A 9 3.04 -6.90 -6.18
C ALA A 9 3.29 -8.20 -6.97
N GLY A 10 3.25 -8.12 -8.30
CA GLY A 10 3.44 -9.26 -9.21
C GLY A 10 4.70 -10.09 -8.90
N GLY A 11 4.81 -11.26 -9.52
CA GLY A 11 5.81 -12.29 -9.19
C GLY A 11 7.26 -11.80 -8.99
N ASN A 12 7.99 -12.47 -8.10
CA ASN A 12 9.43 -12.29 -7.83
C ASN A 12 9.89 -10.89 -7.39
N TYR A 13 9.01 -9.91 -7.16
CA TYR A 13 9.44 -8.61 -6.69
C TYR A 13 9.73 -8.63 -5.18
N GLN A 14 11.02 -8.44 -4.86
CA GLN A 14 11.48 -7.95 -3.56
C GLN A 14 10.61 -6.74 -3.20
N GLN A 15 9.81 -6.80 -2.15
CA GLN A 15 8.91 -5.72 -1.74
C GLN A 15 9.70 -4.57 -1.07
N GLY A 16 10.71 -4.06 -1.77
CA GLY A 16 11.75 -3.19 -1.23
C GLY A 16 11.19 -2.08 -0.34
N VAL A 17 10.10 -1.42 -0.79
CA VAL A 17 9.38 -0.42 0.01
C VAL A 17 7.87 -0.66 -0.05
N VAL A 18 7.22 -0.67 1.11
CA VAL A 18 5.76 -0.76 1.30
C VAL A 18 5.29 0.46 2.06
N PHE A 19 4.15 1.04 1.65
CA PHE A 19 3.51 2.14 2.35
C PHE A 19 2.24 1.66 3.06
N GLU A 20 2.15 1.93 4.36
CA GLU A 20 0.90 1.90 5.10
C GLU A 20 0.39 3.33 5.22
N ILE A 21 -0.72 3.64 4.55
CA ILE A 21 -1.30 4.99 4.55
C ILE A 21 -2.58 4.98 5.37
N ARG A 22 -2.60 5.75 6.46
CA ARG A 22 -3.78 5.97 7.30
C ARG A 22 -4.41 7.30 6.88
N SER A 23 -5.45 7.21 6.07
CA SER A 23 -6.11 8.39 5.49
C SER A 23 -7.60 8.17 5.30
N ASN A 24 -8.38 9.26 5.44
CA ASN A 24 -9.79 9.31 5.07
C ASN A 24 -10.05 10.10 3.77
N ARG A 25 -8.99 10.58 3.11
CA ARG A 25 -9.06 11.47 1.93
C ARG A 25 -8.91 10.74 0.59
N GLY A 26 -8.50 9.48 0.61
CA GLY A 26 -8.40 8.64 -0.59
C GLY A 26 -9.77 8.38 -1.21
N ARG A 27 -9.81 8.16 -2.53
CA ARG A 27 -11.02 7.75 -3.24
C ARG A 27 -10.89 6.32 -3.69
N TYR A 28 -11.84 5.48 -3.29
CA TYR A 28 -12.00 4.14 -3.86
C TYR A 28 -12.42 4.25 -5.32
N ILE A 29 -11.66 3.61 -6.21
CA ILE A 29 -11.93 3.64 -7.66
C ILE A 29 -12.37 2.28 -8.21
N SER A 30 -12.60 1.30 -7.34
CA SER A 30 -13.13 -0.03 -7.71
C SER A 30 -14.31 0.01 -8.71
N PRO A 31 -15.31 0.90 -8.61
CA PRO A 31 -16.43 0.95 -9.57
C PRO A 31 -16.03 1.29 -11.01
N ILE A 32 -14.88 1.94 -11.20
CA ILE A 32 -14.37 2.38 -12.50
C ILE A 32 -13.05 1.70 -12.89
N SER A 33 -12.54 0.79 -12.04
CA SER A 33 -11.34 0.02 -12.33
C SER A 33 -11.59 -0.97 -13.46
N VAL A 34 -10.56 -1.20 -14.27
CA VAL A 34 -10.57 -2.23 -15.33
C VAL A 34 -10.48 -3.65 -14.76
N TYR A 35 -10.05 -3.79 -13.50
CA TYR A 35 -9.96 -5.05 -12.77
C TYR A 35 -11.19 -5.15 -11.85
N GLN A 36 -12.21 -5.91 -12.28
CA GLN A 36 -13.47 -6.12 -11.54
C GLN A 36 -13.69 -7.62 -11.25
N GLY A 37 -14.55 -7.94 -10.28
CA GLY A 37 -14.86 -9.33 -9.89
C GLY A 37 -13.79 -9.97 -9.00
N ASP A 38 -13.42 -11.22 -9.27
CA ASP A 38 -12.43 -11.99 -8.48
C ASP A 38 -11.01 -11.40 -8.55
N GLU A 39 -10.77 -10.53 -9.54
CA GLU A 39 -9.53 -9.78 -9.76
C GLU A 39 -9.60 -8.35 -9.26
N SER A 40 -10.68 -7.96 -8.55
CA SER A 40 -10.84 -6.58 -8.08
C SER A 40 -9.68 -6.15 -7.19
N GLU A 41 -9.00 -5.09 -7.63
CA GLU A 41 -8.07 -4.35 -6.81
C GLU A 41 -8.92 -3.39 -5.97
N GLU A 42 -8.85 -3.48 -4.63
CA GLU A 42 -9.50 -2.52 -3.72
C GLU A 42 -8.72 -1.18 -3.76
N GLU A 43 -8.59 -0.63 -4.96
CA GLU A 43 -7.68 0.46 -5.27
C GLU A 43 -8.20 1.78 -4.69
N VAL A 44 -7.28 2.48 -4.03
CA VAL A 44 -7.48 3.80 -3.47
C VAL A 44 -6.52 4.77 -4.15
N LEU A 45 -7.08 5.81 -4.77
CA LEU A 45 -6.31 6.86 -5.44
C LEU A 45 -6.28 8.14 -4.61
N PHE A 46 -5.11 8.78 -4.58
CA PHE A 46 -4.91 10.10 -4.00
C PHE A 46 -4.62 11.12 -5.10
N PRO A 47 -5.19 12.34 -5.07
CA PRO A 47 -4.91 13.35 -6.08
C PRO A 47 -3.45 13.84 -5.99
N PRO A 48 -2.87 14.32 -7.10
CA PRO A 48 -1.57 14.99 -7.06
C PRO A 48 -1.54 16.13 -6.04
N GLY A 49 -0.43 16.25 -5.31
CA GLY A 49 -0.27 17.26 -4.25
C GLY A 49 -0.80 16.83 -2.88
N SER A 50 -1.36 15.62 -2.75
CA SER A 50 -1.66 15.02 -1.44
C SER A 50 -0.40 14.96 -0.58
N LYS A 51 -0.50 15.43 0.66
CA LYS A 51 0.61 15.44 1.62
C LYS A 51 0.30 14.53 2.80
N PHE A 52 1.31 13.77 3.21
CA PHE A 52 1.28 12.87 4.34
C PHE A 52 2.49 13.11 5.23
N ARG A 53 2.34 12.86 6.53
CA ARG A 53 3.43 12.85 7.49
C ARG A 53 3.96 11.42 7.61
N ILE A 54 5.27 11.22 7.47
CA ILE A 54 5.90 9.96 7.85
C ILE A 54 5.85 9.87 9.38
N VAL A 55 5.19 8.82 9.89
CA VAL A 55 5.06 8.59 11.34
C VAL A 55 5.96 7.47 11.84
N ASP A 56 6.35 6.53 10.97
CA ASP A 56 7.26 5.44 11.31
C ASP A 56 7.97 4.89 10.06
N VAL A 57 9.15 4.33 10.25
CA VAL A 57 9.92 3.61 9.23
C VAL A 57 10.49 2.34 9.86
N ARG A 58 10.08 1.17 9.34
CA ARG A 58 10.50 -0.14 9.86
C ARG A 58 11.24 -0.92 8.80
N TYR A 59 12.28 -1.61 9.23
CA TYR A 59 12.96 -2.65 8.45
C TYR A 59 12.46 -3.99 8.95
N GLU A 60 11.81 -4.76 8.09
CA GLU A 60 11.13 -6.00 8.46
C GLU A 60 11.61 -7.17 7.60
N GLU A 61 11.76 -8.33 8.23
CA GLU A 61 11.91 -9.61 7.54
C GLU A 61 10.54 -10.31 7.49
N LEU A 62 10.12 -10.67 6.29
CA LEU A 62 8.90 -11.42 6.03
C LEU A 62 9.23 -12.82 5.58
N GLU A 63 8.62 -13.80 6.21
CA GLU A 63 8.59 -15.15 5.69
C GLU A 63 7.57 -15.23 4.53
N THR A 64 8.07 -15.56 3.35
CA THR A 64 7.25 -15.75 2.14
C THR A 64 7.29 -17.21 1.70
N ARG A 65 6.41 -17.60 0.77
CA ARG A 65 6.41 -18.95 0.17
C ARG A 65 7.75 -19.34 -0.51
N VAL A 66 8.59 -18.35 -0.82
CA VAL A 66 9.90 -18.50 -1.48
C VAL A 66 11.08 -18.16 -0.55
N GLY A 67 10.84 -18.02 0.76
CA GLY A 67 11.88 -17.77 1.77
C GLY A 67 11.74 -16.39 2.46
N LEU A 68 12.71 -16.08 3.33
CA LEU A 68 12.78 -14.79 4.02
C LEU A 68 13.08 -13.65 3.04
N ARG A 69 12.38 -12.53 3.22
CA ARG A 69 12.53 -11.32 2.40
C ARG A 69 12.55 -10.08 3.28
N GLU A 70 13.51 -9.21 3.06
CA GLU A 70 13.56 -7.89 3.69
C GLU A 70 12.63 -6.90 2.97
N ARG A 71 11.98 -6.04 3.75
CA ARG A 71 11.23 -4.88 3.26
C ARG A 71 11.43 -3.66 4.15
N ILE A 72 11.21 -2.47 3.57
CA ILE A 72 11.06 -1.22 4.31
C ILE A 72 9.56 -0.88 4.37
N LEU A 73 8.97 -0.86 5.56
CA LEU A 73 7.61 -0.39 5.78
C LEU A 73 7.63 1.07 6.22
N ILE A 74 7.00 1.94 5.43
CA ILE A 74 6.85 3.37 5.74
C ILE A 74 5.39 3.61 6.12
N ILE A 75 5.16 4.09 7.34
CA ILE A 75 3.82 4.39 7.84
C ILE A 75 3.58 5.89 7.68
N LEU A 76 2.46 6.24 7.05
CA LEU A 76 2.07 7.59 6.71
C LEU A 76 0.70 7.92 7.32
N ASP A 77 0.59 9.10 7.93
CA ASP A 77 -0.69 9.69 8.36
C ASP A 77 -1.03 10.92 7.51
N ASP A 78 -2.32 11.22 7.36
CA ASP A 78 -2.76 12.50 6.79
C ASP A 78 -2.15 13.68 7.54
N ILE A 79 -1.69 14.69 6.79
CA ILE A 79 -1.49 16.02 7.37
C ILE A 79 -2.87 16.65 7.49
N THR A 80 -3.41 16.65 8.71
CA THR A 80 -4.48 17.58 9.08
C THR A 80 -3.82 18.95 9.24
N ASP A 81 -4.13 19.87 8.33
CA ASP A 81 -3.88 21.28 8.61
C ASP A 81 -4.81 21.65 9.79
N ASP A 82 -4.23 22.11 10.91
CA ASP A 82 -4.96 22.83 11.97
C ASP A 82 -5.40 24.22 11.47
#